data_AF-A0A950U3B8-F1
#
_entry.id   AF-A0A950U3B8-F1
#
_cell.length_a   1.000
_cell.length_b   1.000
_cell.length_c   1.000
_cell.angle_alpha   90.00
_cell.angle_beta   90.00
_cell.angle_gamma   90.00
#
_symmetry.space_group_name_H-M   'P 1'
#
loop_
_entity.id
_entity.type
_entity.pdbx_description
1 polymer ?
#
loop_
_entity_poly.entity_id
_entity_poly.type
_entity_poly.pdbx_seq_one_letter_code
_entity_poly.pdbx_strand_id
1 'polypeptide(L)' 'MAKVELGTKRLCVSCGARFYDLTKIPAVCPKCGTEQPLDQPRPRRAG' A
#
# COMPACT_ATOMS: atom_id res chain seq x y z
N MET A 1 -13.21 -4.23 21.01
CA MET A 1 -12.36 -3.12 20.55
C MET A 1 -12.07 -3.36 19.07
N ALA A 2 -12.51 -2.47 18.19
CA ALA A 2 -12.56 -2.70 16.75
C ALA A 2 -11.14 -2.88 16.17
N LYS A 3 -10.85 -4.08 15.66
CA LYS A 3 -9.63 -4.37 14.92
C LYS A 3 -9.74 -3.64 13.58
N VAL A 4 -9.20 -2.44 13.50
CA VAL A 4 -9.25 -1.63 12.28
C VAL A 4 -8.59 -2.43 11.16
N GLU A 5 -9.37 -2.78 10.14
CA GLU A 5 -8.91 -3.49 8.96
C GLU A 5 -8.09 -2.53 8.09
N LEU A 6 -6.85 -2.25 8.52
CA LEU A 6 -5.93 -1.33 7.84
C LEU A 6 -5.50 -1.84 6.45
N GLY A 7 -5.83 -3.08 6.09
CA GLY A 7 -5.41 -3.69 4.83
C GLY A 7 -3.93 -4.06 4.81
N THR A 8 -3.31 -3.98 3.64
CA THR A 8 -1.91 -4.36 3.40
C THR A 8 -0.99 -3.17 3.55
N LYS A 9 0.15 -3.37 4.20
CA LYS A 9 1.22 -2.36 4.28
C LYS A 9 1.93 -2.25 2.92
N ARG A 10 1.87 -1.07 2.32
CA ARG A 10 2.51 -0.72 1.04
C ARG A 10 3.61 0.32 1.23
N LEU A 11 4.51 0.39 0.26
CA LEU A 11 5.48 1.47 0.11
C LEU A 11 5.06 2.31 -1.10
N CYS A 12 4.97 3.63 -0.92
CA CYS A 12 4.64 4.53 -2.02
C CYS A 12 5.77 4.58 -3.05
N VAL A 13 5.44 4.34 -4.33
CA VAL A 13 6.39 4.38 -5.46
C VAL A 13 6.88 5.79 -5.82
N SER A 14 6.18 6.83 -5.35
CA SER A 14 6.51 8.24 -5.63
C SER A 14 7.37 8.85 -4.52
N CYS A 15 6.95 8.71 -3.25
CA CYS A 15 7.61 9.38 -2.14
C CYS A 15 8.30 8.44 -1.13
N GLY A 16 8.26 7.12 -1.34
CA GLY A 16 8.88 6.12 -0.47
C GLY A 16 8.21 5.97 0.91
N ALA A 17 7.06 6.61 1.16
CA ALA A 17 6.36 6.52 2.43
C ALA A 17 5.71 5.14 2.62
N ARG A 18 5.86 4.57 3.81
CA ARG A 18 5.13 3.36 4.22
C ARG A 18 3.71 3.76 4.63
N PHE A 19 2.71 3.14 4.04
CA PHE A 19 1.31 3.41 4.36
C PHE A 19 0.48 2.12 4.25
N TYR A 20 -0.72 2.16 4.80
CA TYR A 20 -1.68 1.07 4.73
C TYR A 20 -2.69 1.36 3.62
N ASP A 21 -3.01 0.37 2.78
CA ASP A 21 -3.91 0.59 1.65
C ASP A 21 -5.39 0.69 2.04
N LEU A 22 -5.74 0.39 3.29
CA LEU A 22 -7.11 0.45 3.81
C LEU A 22 -8.10 -0.29 2.89
N THR A 23 -7.63 -1.36 2.25
CA THR A 23 -8.36 -2.14 1.24
C THR A 23 -8.94 -1.32 0.06
N LYS A 24 -8.40 -0.12 -0.19
CA LYS A 24 -8.77 0.73 -1.33
C LYS A 24 -8.02 0.37 -2.60
N ILE A 25 -8.74 0.40 -3.72
CA ILE A 25 -8.27 0.04 -5.06
C ILE A 25 -8.80 1.11 -6.03
N PRO A 26 -7.96 2.03 -6.55
CA PRO A 26 -6.51 2.16 -6.33
C PRO A 26 -6.15 2.68 -4.93
N ALA A 27 -5.01 2.21 -4.40
CA ALA A 27 -4.51 2.67 -3.10
C ALA A 27 -3.82 4.03 -3.26
N VAL A 28 -4.29 5.07 -2.58
CA VAL A 28 -3.71 6.42 -2.70
C VAL A 28 -2.77 6.69 -1.54
N CYS A 29 -1.55 7.19 -1.83
CA CYS A 29 -0.60 7.54 -0.78
C CYS A 29 -1.12 8.74 0.04
N PRO A 30 -1.31 8.62 1.37
CA PRO A 30 -1.81 9.73 2.18
C PRO A 30 -0.77 10.85 2.37
N LYS A 31 0.50 10.61 2.03
CA LYS A 31 1.58 11.61 2.14
C LYS A 31 1.67 12.53 0.92
N CYS A 32 1.43 11.99 -0.28
CA CYS A 32 1.69 12.71 -1.53
C CYS A 32 0.52 12.66 -2.53
N GLY A 33 -0.56 11.94 -2.24
CA GLY A 33 -1.70 11.79 -3.12
C GLY A 33 -1.47 10.91 -4.35
N THR A 34 -0.28 10.31 -4.52
CA THR A 34 -0.01 9.45 -5.67
C THR A 34 -0.77 8.13 -5.59
N GLU A 35 -1.52 7.81 -6.63
CA GLU A 35 -2.17 6.51 -6.83
C GLU A 35 -1.12 5.41 -6.95
N GLN A 36 -1.30 4.32 -6.20
CA GLN A 36 -0.41 3.17 -6.23
C GLN A 36 -0.94 2.10 -7.18
N PRO A 37 -0.04 1.44 -7.94
CA PRO A 37 -0.42 0.32 -8.77
C PRO A 37 -0.99 -0.83 -7.93
N LEU A 38 -2.00 -1.52 -8.48
CA LEU A 38 -2.70 -2.62 -7.80
C LEU A 38 -1.80 -3.85 -7.62
N ASP A 39 -1.00 -4.13 -8.64
CA ASP A 39 0.03 -5.16 -8.64
C ASP A 39 1.27 -4.61 -7.95
N GLN A 40 1.27 -4.59 -6.62
CA GLN A 40 2.53 -4.47 -5.92
C GLN A 40 3.18 -5.85 -6.04
N PRO A 41 4.32 -5.99 -6.73
CA PRO A 41 4.96 -7.29 -6.90
C PRO A 41 5.22 -7.81 -5.50
N ARG A 42 4.52 -8.89 -5.11
CA ARG A 42 4.94 -9.68 -3.95
C ARG A 42 6.39 -9.99 -4.24
N PRO A 43 7.36 -9.66 -3.36
CA PRO A 43 8.74 -10.00 -3.60
C PRO A 43 8.76 -11.52 -3.78
N ARG A 44 8.88 -11.98 -5.03
CA ARG A 44 9.03 -13.38 -5.35
C ARG A 44 10.36 -13.73 -4.71
N ARG A 45 10.33 -14.35 -3.54
CA ARG A 45 11.48 -15.08 -3.04
C ARG A 45 11.61 -16.28 -3.97
N ALA A 46 12.32 -16.07 -5.07
CA ALA A 46 12.91 -17.16 -5.83
C ALA A 46 14.04 -17.69 -4.94
N GLY A 47 13.78 -18.83 -4.32
CA GLY A 47 14.73 -19.63 -3.55
C GLY A 47 14.36 -21.08 -3.77
#